data_AF-A0A1X2H6G6-F1
#
_entry.id   AF-A0A1X2H6G6-F1
#
_cell.length_a   1.000
_cell.length_b   1.000
_cell.length_c   1.000
_cell.angle_alpha   90.00
_cell.angle_beta   90.00
_cell.angle_gamma   90.00
#
_symmetry.space_group_name_H-M   'P 1'
#
loop_
_entity.id
_entity.type
_entity.pdbx_description
1 polymer ?
#
loop_
_entity_poly.entity_id
_entity_poly.type
_entity_poly.pdbx_seq_one_letter_code
_entity_poly.pdbx_strand_id
1 'polypeptide(L)'
;MVAGAKHYFESQHGITIPDHAITSIALEGEGKVEERVQRLYENLMKSDTWLDAIESADIILWATHSQGTPVSIMLLQRLIEEKRIQLSRQSICVLAMAGIAHGPFPFLKGSLIVKYFEADAARELFEFMDSNSDISQKFRSALTYLLHHGIKLLLVGSMQDQVVPLYSAIMAGAYHPSILRAIYIDGHIYSKDDFLVNLITFALRLRNAGFSDHGLLTHISEVLAGNLYAWEGGHSTIYEERDVYTMAVQYLFETEPFGNLALPTRSTTTDPGPQLEVFQAKMRQNPFYLPWAMRGICDDARVLGDETFSRELDTLRSLFDQWVPSSTRLREVKFRLEPLKARL
;
A
#
# COMPACT_ATOMS: atom_id res chain seq x y z
N MET A 1 -5.18 -7.09 -13.64
CA MET A 1 -3.97 -7.95 -13.51
C MET A 1 -3.55 -8.60 -14.83
N VAL A 2 -4.34 -9.49 -15.46
CA VAL A 2 -3.96 -10.18 -16.72
C VAL A 2 -3.46 -9.22 -17.81
N ALA A 3 -4.19 -8.13 -18.05
CA ALA A 3 -3.81 -7.11 -19.02
C ALA A 3 -2.47 -6.43 -18.69
N GLY A 4 -2.21 -6.14 -17.41
CA GLY A 4 -0.94 -5.56 -16.95
C GLY A 4 0.24 -6.51 -17.13
N ALA A 5 0.06 -7.80 -16.82
CA ALA A 5 1.08 -8.82 -17.05
C ALA A 5 1.42 -8.99 -18.54
N LYS A 6 0.41 -9.14 -19.40
CA LYS A 6 0.65 -9.22 -20.86
C LYS A 6 1.35 -7.97 -21.39
N HIS A 7 0.89 -6.79 -20.96
CA HIS A 7 1.48 -5.53 -21.38
C HIS A 7 2.95 -5.38 -20.94
N TYR A 8 3.29 -5.79 -19.72
CA TYR A 8 4.67 -5.80 -19.24
C TYR A 8 5.58 -6.64 -20.15
N PHE A 9 5.22 -7.90 -20.38
CA PHE A 9 6.06 -8.81 -21.18
C PHE A 9 6.15 -8.40 -22.65
N GLU A 10 5.06 -7.91 -23.22
CA GLU A 10 5.06 -7.44 -24.61
C GLU A 10 5.90 -6.16 -24.76
N SER A 11 5.69 -5.16 -23.90
CA SER A 11 6.34 -3.85 -24.04
C SER A 11 7.82 -3.84 -23.62
N GLN A 12 8.18 -4.58 -22.57
CA GLN A 12 9.54 -4.56 -22.01
C GLN A 12 10.42 -5.67 -22.60
N HIS A 13 9.82 -6.80 -22.98
CA HIS A 13 10.57 -8.00 -23.37
C HIS A 13 10.23 -8.49 -24.79
N GLY A 14 9.25 -7.91 -25.47
CA GLY A 14 8.81 -8.37 -26.80
C GLY A 14 8.19 -9.77 -26.79
N ILE A 15 7.68 -10.22 -25.63
CA ILE A 15 7.14 -11.57 -25.41
C ILE A 15 5.61 -11.50 -25.29
N THR A 16 4.92 -12.22 -26.17
CA THR A 16 3.47 -12.43 -26.03
C THR A 16 3.21 -13.66 -25.15
N ILE A 17 2.64 -13.46 -23.96
CA ILE A 17 2.21 -14.57 -23.11
C ILE A 17 0.94 -15.20 -23.70
N PRO A 18 0.94 -16.52 -23.99
CA PRO A 18 -0.24 -17.18 -24.53
C PRO A 18 -1.34 -17.30 -23.47
N ASP A 19 -2.60 -17.26 -23.89
CA ASP A 19 -3.77 -17.24 -22.98
C ASP A 19 -3.81 -18.43 -22.02
N HIS A 20 -3.39 -19.62 -22.49
CA HIS A 20 -3.37 -20.83 -21.68
C HIS A 20 -2.32 -20.82 -20.56
N ALA A 21 -1.36 -19.89 -20.58
CA ALA A 21 -0.35 -19.75 -19.53
C ALA A 21 -0.85 -18.88 -18.35
N ILE A 22 -2.04 -18.27 -18.45
CA ILE A 22 -2.62 -17.43 -17.41
C ILE A 22 -4.00 -17.95 -17.03
N THR A 23 -4.14 -18.43 -15.80
CA THR A 23 -5.45 -18.70 -15.20
C THR A 23 -5.89 -17.50 -14.38
N SER A 24 -7.02 -16.89 -14.74
CA SER A 24 -7.62 -15.80 -13.97
C SER A 24 -8.62 -16.37 -12.96
N ILE A 25 -8.42 -16.05 -11.68
CA ILE A 25 -9.32 -16.45 -10.59
C ILE A 25 -9.93 -15.18 -9.99
N ALA A 26 -11.25 -15.05 -10.09
CA ALA A 26 -12.00 -13.93 -9.52
C ALA A 26 -12.71 -14.40 -8.24
N LEU A 27 -12.09 -14.13 -7.09
CA LEU A 27 -12.67 -14.43 -5.79
C LEU A 27 -13.59 -13.29 -5.36
N GLU A 28 -14.89 -13.58 -5.27
CA GLU A 28 -15.91 -12.61 -4.88
C GLU A 28 -16.66 -13.06 -3.63
N GLY A 29 -16.96 -12.09 -2.76
CA GLY A 29 -17.68 -12.34 -1.52
C GLY A 29 -17.78 -11.09 -0.67
N GLU A 30 -18.93 -10.95 -0.02
CA GLU A 30 -19.27 -9.88 0.91
C GLU A 30 -19.29 -10.40 2.35
N GLY A 31 -19.35 -9.47 3.31
CA GLY A 31 -19.43 -9.78 4.74
C GLY A 31 -18.23 -9.26 5.51
N LYS A 32 -18.12 -9.66 6.77
CA LYS A 32 -16.98 -9.33 7.63
C LYS A 32 -15.71 -10.02 7.14
N VAL A 33 -14.54 -9.53 7.54
CA VAL A 33 -13.23 -9.99 7.05
C VAL A 33 -13.07 -11.50 7.22
N GLU A 34 -13.32 -12.05 8.41
CA GLU A 34 -13.16 -13.49 8.65
C GLU A 34 -14.18 -14.35 7.89
N GLU A 35 -15.44 -13.87 7.82
CA GLU A 35 -16.49 -14.53 7.03
C GLU A 35 -16.13 -14.58 5.55
N ARG A 36 -15.56 -13.48 5.02
CA ARG A 36 -15.05 -13.40 3.66
C ARG A 36 -13.87 -14.35 3.47
N VAL A 37 -12.91 -14.39 4.39
CA VAL A 37 -11.79 -15.36 4.32
C VAL A 37 -12.31 -16.79 4.21
N GLN A 38 -13.25 -17.18 5.08
CA GLN A 38 -13.83 -18.53 5.08
C GLN A 38 -14.58 -18.82 3.77
N ARG A 39 -15.45 -17.91 3.33
CA ARG A 39 -16.24 -18.08 2.11
C ARG A 39 -15.36 -18.18 0.86
N LEU A 40 -14.38 -17.29 0.72
CA LEU A 40 -13.48 -17.28 -0.43
C LEU A 40 -12.61 -18.54 -0.45
N TYR A 41 -12.14 -19.00 0.71
CA TYR A 41 -11.45 -20.27 0.83
C TYR A 41 -12.34 -21.45 0.39
N GLU A 42 -13.59 -21.53 0.87
CA GLU A 42 -14.53 -22.60 0.48
C GLU A 42 -14.85 -22.58 -1.02
N ASN A 43 -15.05 -21.39 -1.60
CA ASN A 43 -15.29 -21.23 -3.03
C ASN A 43 -14.09 -21.70 -3.85
N LEU A 44 -12.88 -21.40 -3.40
CA LEU A 44 -11.63 -21.86 -4.00
C LEU A 44 -11.50 -23.38 -3.92
N MET A 45 -11.77 -23.97 -2.75
CA MET A 45 -11.71 -25.43 -2.55
C MET A 45 -12.75 -26.21 -3.37
N LYS A 46 -13.87 -25.60 -3.75
CA LYS A 46 -14.92 -26.25 -4.56
C LYS A 46 -14.60 -26.30 -6.05
N SER A 47 -13.60 -25.55 -6.51
CA SER A 47 -13.24 -25.46 -7.92
C SER A 47 -11.93 -26.21 -8.16
N ASP A 48 -12.02 -27.45 -8.65
CA ASP A 48 -10.84 -28.26 -9.00
C ASP A 48 -9.93 -27.51 -9.98
N THR A 49 -10.50 -26.80 -10.96
CA THR A 49 -9.74 -26.00 -11.92
C THR A 49 -8.93 -24.88 -11.25
N TRP A 50 -9.48 -24.23 -10.22
CA TRP A 50 -8.77 -23.17 -9.50
C TRP A 50 -7.71 -23.73 -8.56
N LEU A 51 -8.01 -24.86 -7.91
CA LEU A 51 -7.05 -25.58 -7.09
C LEU A 51 -5.85 -26.06 -7.92
N ASP A 52 -6.10 -26.74 -9.02
CA ASP A 52 -5.06 -27.22 -9.93
C ASP A 52 -4.20 -26.06 -10.43
N ALA A 53 -4.82 -24.94 -10.81
CA ALA A 53 -4.11 -23.76 -11.25
C ALA A 53 -3.23 -23.16 -10.14
N ILE A 54 -3.74 -23.06 -8.91
CA ILE A 54 -2.97 -22.54 -7.78
C ILE A 54 -1.83 -23.48 -7.41
N GLU A 55 -2.07 -24.80 -7.34
CA GLU A 55 -1.06 -25.78 -6.93
C GLU A 55 0.03 -25.96 -7.99
N SER A 56 -0.28 -25.75 -9.28
CA SER A 56 0.65 -25.89 -10.40
C SER A 56 1.33 -24.59 -10.84
N ALA A 57 0.79 -23.41 -10.52
CA ALA A 57 1.35 -22.12 -10.94
C ALA A 57 2.80 -21.92 -10.46
N ASP A 58 3.69 -21.41 -11.30
CA ASP A 58 5.04 -20.97 -10.87
C ASP A 58 5.01 -19.59 -10.22
N ILE A 59 4.04 -18.78 -10.61
CA ILE A 59 3.88 -17.39 -10.18
C ILE A 59 2.43 -17.12 -9.80
N ILE A 60 2.23 -16.44 -8.67
CA ILE A 60 0.93 -15.97 -8.22
C ILE A 60 0.98 -14.44 -8.09
N LEU A 61 0.22 -13.75 -8.95
CA LEU A 61 -0.03 -12.31 -8.87
C LEU A 61 -1.39 -12.08 -8.21
N TRP A 62 -1.40 -11.62 -6.98
CA TRP A 62 -2.61 -11.46 -6.19
C TRP A 62 -3.03 -9.99 -6.13
N ALA A 63 -4.12 -9.61 -6.80
CA ALA A 63 -4.65 -8.25 -6.75
C ALA A 63 -5.75 -8.13 -5.68
N THR A 64 -5.72 -7.05 -4.91
CA THR A 64 -6.72 -6.78 -3.90
C THR A 64 -6.95 -5.28 -3.71
N HIS A 65 -8.12 -4.91 -3.20
CA HIS A 65 -8.55 -3.53 -3.04
C HIS A 65 -9.29 -3.31 -1.71
N SER A 66 -9.02 -2.19 -1.04
CA SER A 66 -9.78 -1.74 0.14
C SER A 66 -9.89 -2.83 1.23
N GLN A 67 -11.10 -3.16 1.71
CA GLN A 67 -11.35 -4.27 2.66
C GLN A 67 -10.84 -5.63 2.15
N GLY A 68 -10.79 -5.84 0.84
CA GLY A 68 -10.23 -7.07 0.28
C GLY A 68 -8.79 -7.30 0.71
N THR A 69 -8.04 -6.24 1.08
CA THR A 69 -6.63 -6.35 1.47
C THR A 69 -6.42 -7.21 2.71
N PRO A 70 -7.02 -6.89 3.88
CA PRO A 70 -6.89 -7.77 5.05
C PRO A 70 -7.44 -9.18 4.79
N VAL A 71 -8.54 -9.32 4.04
CA VAL A 71 -9.07 -10.63 3.63
C VAL A 71 -8.02 -11.43 2.84
N SER A 72 -7.38 -10.80 1.86
CA SER A 72 -6.40 -11.43 0.98
C SER A 72 -5.15 -11.86 1.73
N ILE A 73 -4.66 -11.02 2.63
CA ILE A 73 -3.48 -11.33 3.46
C ILE A 73 -3.75 -12.54 4.36
N MET A 74 -4.92 -12.61 4.99
CA MET A 74 -5.31 -13.73 5.86
C MET A 74 -5.62 -15.01 5.06
N LEU A 75 -6.27 -14.88 3.90
CA LEU A 75 -6.52 -16.02 3.01
C LEU A 75 -5.23 -16.60 2.44
N LEU A 76 -4.29 -15.75 2.03
CA LEU A 76 -3.00 -16.19 1.50
C LEU A 76 -2.18 -16.92 2.57
N GLN A 77 -2.17 -16.43 3.81
CA GLN A 77 -1.56 -17.16 4.94
C GLN A 77 -2.15 -18.57 5.03
N ARG A 78 -3.48 -18.69 5.07
CA ARG A 78 -4.15 -19.99 5.18
C ARG A 78 -3.79 -20.95 4.03
N LEU A 79 -3.77 -20.46 2.78
CA LEU A 79 -3.43 -21.29 1.63
C LEU A 79 -1.98 -21.82 1.70
N ILE A 80 -1.06 -21.04 2.28
CA ILE A 80 0.33 -21.46 2.49
C ILE A 80 0.42 -22.47 3.64
N GLU A 81 -0.23 -22.20 4.77
CA GLU A 81 -0.24 -23.10 5.95
C GLU A 81 -0.81 -24.48 5.61
N GLU A 82 -1.85 -24.51 4.77
CA GLU A 82 -2.46 -25.74 4.28
C GLU A 82 -1.74 -26.36 3.08
N LYS A 83 -0.60 -25.79 2.66
CA LYS A 83 0.27 -26.29 1.57
C LYS A 83 -0.40 -26.34 0.19
N ARG A 84 -1.50 -25.59 0.00
CA ARG A 84 -2.07 -25.31 -1.32
C ARG A 84 -1.15 -24.42 -2.14
N ILE A 85 -0.41 -23.56 -1.45
CA ILE A 85 0.67 -22.78 -2.02
C ILE A 85 1.99 -23.23 -1.39
N GLN A 86 2.95 -23.62 -2.23
CA GLN A 86 4.27 -24.07 -1.84
C GLN A 86 5.32 -23.04 -2.24
N LEU A 87 5.75 -22.24 -1.26
CA LEU A 87 6.76 -21.20 -1.43
C LEU A 87 8.14 -21.73 -1.84
N SER A 88 8.33 -23.05 -1.80
CA SER A 88 9.54 -23.70 -2.34
C SER A 88 9.66 -23.62 -3.86
N ARG A 89 8.55 -23.38 -4.55
CA ARG A 89 8.46 -23.35 -6.01
C ARG A 89 7.80 -22.06 -6.52
N GLN A 90 6.87 -21.50 -5.75
CA GLN A 90 5.97 -20.46 -6.22
C GLN A 90 6.41 -19.09 -5.75
N SER A 91 6.55 -18.15 -6.70
CA SER A 91 6.83 -16.74 -6.39
C SER A 91 5.55 -15.93 -6.33
N ILE A 92 5.39 -15.10 -5.30
CA ILE A 92 4.13 -14.39 -5.03
C ILE A 92 4.37 -12.89 -4.90
N CYS A 93 3.54 -12.11 -5.58
CA CYS A 93 3.40 -10.66 -5.33
C CYS A 93 1.95 -10.31 -5.07
N VAL A 94 1.70 -9.63 -3.95
CA VAL A 94 0.41 -9.06 -3.58
C VAL A 94 0.39 -7.59 -3.98
N LEU A 95 -0.53 -7.20 -4.85
CA LEU A 95 -0.88 -5.83 -5.15
C LEU A 95 -2.08 -5.42 -4.28
N ALA A 96 -1.84 -4.56 -3.29
CA ALA A 96 -2.88 -3.98 -2.44
C ALA A 96 -3.15 -2.52 -2.82
N MET A 97 -4.32 -2.27 -3.40
CA MET A 97 -4.76 -0.94 -3.83
C MET A 97 -5.70 -0.34 -2.79
N ALA A 98 -5.40 0.87 -2.31
CA ALA A 98 -6.19 1.56 -1.28
C ALA A 98 -6.52 0.67 -0.07
N GLY A 99 -5.59 -0.19 0.36
CA GLY A 99 -5.85 -1.24 1.34
C GLY A 99 -6.16 -0.73 2.75
N ILE A 100 -7.07 -1.40 3.46
CA ILE A 100 -7.44 -1.02 4.82
C ILE A 100 -6.57 -1.79 5.83
N ALA A 101 -5.50 -1.15 6.30
CA ALA A 101 -4.62 -1.70 7.35
C ALA A 101 -4.70 -0.94 8.68
N HIS A 102 -5.08 0.34 8.63
CA HIS A 102 -5.21 1.25 9.78
C HIS A 102 -6.60 1.92 9.83
N GLY A 103 -7.59 1.27 9.23
CA GLY A 103 -8.97 1.74 9.13
C GLY A 103 -9.20 2.80 8.03
N PRO A 104 -10.47 3.17 7.80
CA PRO A 104 -10.87 4.31 6.96
C PRO A 104 -10.50 5.66 7.59
N PHE A 105 -10.88 6.78 6.96
CA PHE A 105 -10.76 8.08 7.61
C PHE A 105 -11.60 8.13 8.92
N PRO A 106 -11.02 8.54 10.06
CA PRO A 106 -11.73 8.58 11.34
C PRO A 106 -13.02 9.41 11.36
N PHE A 107 -13.09 10.49 10.58
CA PHE A 107 -14.30 11.33 10.50
C PHE A 107 -15.49 10.60 9.85
N LEU A 108 -15.25 9.49 9.14
CA LEU A 108 -16.31 8.71 8.49
C LEU A 108 -17.12 7.87 9.48
N LYS A 109 -16.59 7.59 10.67
CA LYS A 109 -17.21 6.70 11.67
C LYS A 109 -18.64 7.13 12.05
N GLY A 110 -18.93 8.43 12.00
CA GLY A 110 -20.25 8.99 12.30
C GLY A 110 -21.03 9.50 11.08
N SER A 111 -20.47 9.38 9.87
CA SER A 111 -21.04 9.97 8.66
C SER A 111 -22.34 9.28 8.22
N LEU A 112 -23.25 10.05 7.61
CA LEU A 112 -24.52 9.53 7.10
C LEU A 112 -24.33 8.50 6.00
N ILE A 113 -23.26 8.57 5.21
CA ILE A 113 -22.94 7.61 4.14
C ILE A 113 -22.67 6.23 4.75
N VAL A 114 -21.81 6.14 5.77
CA VAL A 114 -21.57 4.89 6.51
C VAL A 114 -22.83 4.40 7.22
N LYS A 115 -23.71 5.32 7.67
CA LYS A 115 -25.03 5.00 8.24
C LYS A 115 -26.11 4.62 7.21
N TYR A 116 -25.91 4.89 5.92
CA TYR A 116 -26.85 4.51 4.86
C TYR A 116 -26.47 3.15 4.25
N PHE A 117 -25.17 2.86 4.19
CA PHE A 117 -24.60 1.57 3.76
C PHE A 117 -24.34 0.62 4.95
N GLU A 118 -25.19 0.63 6.00
CA GLU A 118 -25.03 -0.14 7.25
C GLU A 118 -25.02 -1.67 7.06
N ALA A 119 -23.94 -2.17 6.47
CA ALA A 119 -23.50 -3.54 6.59
C ALA A 119 -22.53 -3.62 7.77
N ASP A 120 -22.67 -4.64 8.62
CA ASP A 120 -21.74 -4.86 9.75
C ASP A 120 -20.28 -4.96 9.29
N ALA A 121 -20.05 -5.37 8.05
CA ALA A 121 -18.77 -5.34 7.37
C ALA A 121 -18.12 -3.94 7.35
N ALA A 122 -18.89 -2.88 7.08
CA ALA A 122 -18.39 -1.51 7.03
C ALA A 122 -18.03 -0.98 8.42
N ARG A 123 -18.74 -1.43 9.47
CA ARG A 123 -18.44 -1.06 10.87
C ARG A 123 -17.16 -1.71 11.36
N GLU A 124 -16.94 -2.98 11.04
CA GLU A 124 -15.73 -3.73 11.39
C GLU A 124 -14.46 -3.05 10.84
N LEU A 125 -14.54 -2.38 9.70
CA LEU A 125 -13.39 -1.63 9.14
C LEU A 125 -12.83 -0.58 10.11
N PHE A 126 -13.66 -0.01 10.97
CA PHE A 126 -13.21 0.95 11.98
C PHE A 126 -12.46 0.30 13.14
N GLU A 127 -12.53 -1.02 13.31
CA GLU A 127 -11.73 -1.75 14.30
C GLU A 127 -10.25 -1.74 13.92
N PHE A 128 -9.93 -1.69 12.62
CA PHE A 128 -8.56 -1.51 12.11
C PHE A 128 -7.89 -0.19 12.52
N MET A 129 -8.64 0.76 13.08
CA MET A 129 -8.08 1.97 13.66
C MET A 129 -7.29 1.72 14.94
N ASP A 130 -7.44 0.58 15.58
CA ASP A 130 -6.70 0.18 16.77
C ASP A 130 -5.99 -1.14 16.50
N SER A 131 -4.66 -1.11 16.45
CA SER A 131 -3.81 -2.30 16.30
C SER A 131 -4.06 -3.38 17.36
N ASN A 132 -4.68 -3.05 18.50
CA ASN A 132 -5.00 -4.00 19.56
C ASN A 132 -6.38 -4.66 19.40
N SER A 133 -7.22 -4.24 18.45
CA SER A 133 -8.47 -4.96 18.16
C SER A 133 -8.20 -6.38 17.66
N ASP A 134 -9.13 -7.30 17.93
CA ASP A 134 -8.97 -8.72 17.59
C ASP A 134 -8.68 -8.91 16.09
N ILE A 135 -9.45 -8.25 15.22
CA ILE A 135 -9.26 -8.36 13.77
C ILE A 135 -7.92 -7.75 13.31
N SER A 136 -7.48 -6.65 13.93
CA SER A 136 -6.17 -6.06 13.62
C SER A 136 -5.02 -6.97 14.04
N GLN A 137 -5.12 -7.62 15.19
CA GLN A 137 -4.09 -8.56 15.64
C GLN A 137 -3.99 -9.77 14.69
N LYS A 138 -5.13 -10.32 14.25
CA LYS A 138 -5.15 -11.42 13.26
C LYS A 138 -4.55 -10.98 11.93
N PHE A 139 -4.95 -9.82 11.40
CA PHE A 139 -4.37 -9.26 10.18
C PHE A 139 -2.85 -9.02 10.30
N ARG A 140 -2.40 -8.45 11.42
CA ARG A 140 -0.97 -8.18 11.67
C ARG A 140 -0.15 -9.47 11.80
N SER A 141 -0.72 -10.50 12.41
CA SER A 141 -0.11 -11.84 12.46
C SER A 141 0.06 -12.41 11.05
N ALA A 142 -1.00 -12.36 10.23
CA ALA A 142 -0.96 -12.79 8.84
C ALA A 142 0.06 -12.01 7.99
N LEU A 143 0.06 -10.68 8.12
CA LEU A 143 1.03 -9.82 7.42
C LEU A 143 2.47 -10.16 7.82
N THR A 144 2.73 -10.35 9.11
CA THR A 144 4.05 -10.74 9.62
C THR A 144 4.46 -12.10 9.06
N TYR A 145 3.54 -13.06 9.02
CA TYR A 145 3.77 -14.37 8.42
C TYR A 145 4.18 -14.25 6.95
N LEU A 146 3.45 -13.50 6.13
CA LEU A 146 3.77 -13.35 4.71
C LEU A 146 5.13 -12.66 4.49
N LEU A 147 5.40 -11.58 5.23
CA LEU A 147 6.67 -10.85 5.13
C LEU A 147 7.85 -11.71 5.56
N HIS A 148 7.71 -12.49 6.63
CA HIS A 148 8.75 -13.42 7.09
C HIS A 148 9.10 -14.46 6.02
N HIS A 149 8.12 -14.85 5.20
CA HIS A 149 8.29 -15.77 4.08
C HIS A 149 8.74 -15.09 2.78
N GLY A 150 9.15 -13.82 2.82
CA GLY A 150 9.70 -13.10 1.67
C GLY A 150 8.67 -12.73 0.60
N ILE A 151 7.37 -12.85 0.90
CA ILE A 151 6.31 -12.52 -0.07
C ILE A 151 6.35 -11.01 -0.33
N LYS A 152 6.30 -10.66 -1.62
CA LYS A 152 6.33 -9.28 -2.08
C LYS A 152 4.97 -8.62 -1.90
N LEU A 153 4.96 -7.42 -1.33
CA LEU A 153 3.77 -6.58 -1.19
C LEU A 153 4.01 -5.25 -1.90
N LEU A 154 3.27 -5.01 -2.98
CA LEU A 154 3.12 -3.69 -3.57
C LEU A 154 1.89 -3.01 -2.97
N LEU A 155 2.12 -1.94 -2.22
CA LEU A 155 1.09 -1.15 -1.55
C LEU A 155 0.89 0.15 -2.32
N VAL A 156 -0.29 0.33 -2.92
CA VAL A 156 -0.59 1.51 -3.74
C VAL A 156 -1.70 2.30 -3.07
N GLY A 157 -1.33 3.45 -2.49
CA GLY A 157 -2.29 4.45 -2.04
C GLY A 157 -2.87 5.23 -3.22
N SER A 158 -3.97 5.93 -3.01
CA SER A 158 -4.55 6.81 -4.02
C SER A 158 -4.53 8.27 -3.55
N MET A 159 -4.10 9.17 -4.41
CA MET A 159 -4.19 10.60 -4.17
C MET A 159 -5.66 11.01 -4.20
N GLN A 160 -6.11 11.86 -3.26
CA GLN A 160 -7.52 12.23 -3.14
C GLN A 160 -8.46 11.03 -2.95
N ASP A 161 -7.98 9.96 -2.30
CA ASP A 161 -8.85 8.92 -1.78
C ASP A 161 -9.82 9.54 -0.76
N GLN A 162 -11.10 9.25 -0.93
CA GLN A 162 -12.18 9.77 -0.10
C GLN A 162 -12.53 8.85 1.09
N VAL A 163 -12.08 7.59 1.07
CA VAL A 163 -12.42 6.56 2.08
C VAL A 163 -11.22 6.18 2.93
N VAL A 164 -10.09 5.87 2.29
CA VAL A 164 -8.93 5.27 2.92
C VAL A 164 -7.78 6.27 3.00
N PRO A 165 -7.30 6.61 4.20
CA PRO A 165 -6.15 7.50 4.36
C PRO A 165 -4.89 6.85 3.81
N LEU A 166 -4.00 7.68 3.25
CA LEU A 166 -2.73 7.22 2.67
C LEU A 166 -1.95 6.31 3.62
N TYR A 167 -1.83 6.70 4.90
CA TYR A 167 -1.11 5.91 5.92
C TYR A 167 -1.65 4.48 6.08
N SER A 168 -2.95 4.28 5.85
CA SER A 168 -3.61 2.97 5.92
C SER A 168 -3.26 2.16 4.67
N ALA A 169 -3.42 2.77 3.49
CA ALA A 169 -3.13 2.13 2.21
C ALA A 169 -1.67 1.70 2.06
N ILE A 170 -0.72 2.49 2.55
CA ILE A 170 0.72 2.18 2.46
C ILE A 170 1.27 1.41 3.67
N MET A 171 0.39 1.02 4.62
CA MET A 171 0.77 0.36 5.88
C MET A 171 1.95 1.09 6.56
N ALA A 172 1.75 2.35 6.94
CA ALA A 172 2.82 3.24 7.39
C ALA A 172 3.64 2.67 8.56
N GLY A 173 3.01 1.90 9.45
CA GLY A 173 3.69 1.24 10.57
C GLY A 173 4.43 -0.06 10.24
N ALA A 174 4.49 -0.49 8.98
CA ALA A 174 5.17 -1.72 8.57
C ALA A 174 6.56 -1.44 7.97
N TYR A 175 7.57 -2.22 8.36
CA TYR A 175 8.94 -2.10 7.84
C TYR A 175 9.48 -3.47 7.48
N HIS A 176 9.72 -3.69 6.19
CA HIS A 176 10.29 -4.91 5.64
C HIS A 176 10.74 -4.65 4.18
N PRO A 177 11.87 -5.20 3.72
CA PRO A 177 12.35 -5.01 2.34
C PRO A 177 11.39 -5.54 1.27
N SER A 178 10.54 -6.53 1.59
CA SER A 178 9.53 -7.03 0.64
C SER A 178 8.35 -6.08 0.41
N ILE A 179 8.31 -4.91 1.06
CA ILE A 179 7.26 -3.91 0.86
C ILE A 179 7.75 -2.82 -0.10
N LEU A 180 7.09 -2.70 -1.25
CA LEU A 180 7.19 -1.56 -2.15
C LEU A 180 5.95 -0.68 -1.98
N ARG A 181 6.14 0.64 -1.83
CA ARG A 181 5.05 1.61 -1.70
C ARG A 181 4.97 2.52 -2.92
N ALA A 182 3.76 2.75 -3.40
CA ALA A 182 3.48 3.66 -4.48
C ALA A 182 2.21 4.49 -4.20
N ILE A 183 1.99 5.50 -5.02
CA ILE A 183 0.77 6.30 -5.02
C ILE A 183 0.25 6.42 -6.45
N TYR A 184 -1.04 6.12 -6.62
CA TYR A 184 -1.77 6.45 -7.84
C TYR A 184 -2.19 7.92 -7.77
N ILE A 185 -1.96 8.63 -8.87
CA ILE A 185 -2.34 10.04 -9.03
C ILE A 185 -3.10 10.14 -10.33
N ASP A 186 -4.36 10.55 -10.23
CA ASP A 186 -5.21 10.71 -11.40
C ASP A 186 -4.62 11.76 -12.36
N GLY A 187 -4.64 11.47 -13.65
CA GLY A 187 -4.09 12.35 -14.69
C GLY A 187 -4.69 13.75 -14.69
N HIS A 188 -5.94 13.91 -14.24
CA HIS A 188 -6.60 15.21 -14.13
C HIS A 188 -6.05 16.08 -12.99
N ILE A 189 -5.44 15.46 -11.98
CA ILE A 189 -4.85 16.13 -10.81
C ILE A 189 -3.34 16.27 -10.96
N TYR A 190 -2.71 15.39 -11.74
CA TYR A 190 -1.27 15.35 -11.88
C TYR A 190 -0.70 16.62 -12.53
N SER A 191 0.32 17.17 -11.89
CA SER A 191 1.23 18.15 -12.47
C SER A 191 2.64 17.86 -12.01
N LYS A 192 3.60 17.85 -12.93
CA LYS A 192 5.02 17.58 -12.64
C LYS A 192 5.61 18.57 -11.62
N ASP A 193 5.11 19.80 -11.58
CA ASP A 193 5.60 20.87 -10.72
C ASP A 193 4.70 21.06 -9.48
N ASP A 194 3.76 20.14 -9.22
CA ASP A 194 2.94 20.19 -7.99
C ASP A 194 3.79 19.80 -6.77
N PHE A 195 3.84 20.69 -5.79
CA PHE A 195 4.65 20.49 -4.58
C PHE A 195 4.19 19.28 -3.75
N LEU A 196 2.89 19.07 -3.58
CA LEU A 196 2.39 17.98 -2.74
C LEU A 196 2.65 16.62 -3.38
N VAL A 197 2.43 16.51 -4.69
CA VAL A 197 2.78 15.31 -5.47
C VAL A 197 4.24 14.96 -5.25
N ASN A 198 5.15 15.91 -5.50
CA ASN A 198 6.59 15.68 -5.34
C ASN A 198 6.97 15.34 -3.89
N LEU A 199 6.37 16.00 -2.89
CA LEU A 199 6.64 15.74 -1.47
C LEU A 199 6.26 14.31 -1.07
N ILE A 200 5.09 13.84 -1.51
CA ILE A 200 4.61 12.50 -1.20
C ILE A 200 5.46 11.46 -1.92
N THR A 201 5.75 11.67 -3.21
CA THR A 201 6.60 10.77 -4.00
C THR A 201 8.00 10.67 -3.39
N PHE A 202 8.61 11.79 -3.00
CA PHE A 202 9.91 11.80 -2.31
C PHE A 202 9.87 11.00 -1.02
N ALA A 203 8.87 11.22 -0.17
CA ALA A 203 8.75 10.49 1.10
C ALA A 203 8.49 8.99 0.92
N LEU A 204 7.73 8.58 -0.09
CA LEU A 204 7.57 7.17 -0.45
C LEU A 204 8.88 6.57 -0.94
N ARG A 205 9.66 7.29 -1.75
CA ARG A 205 10.98 6.85 -2.22
C ARG A 205 11.97 6.68 -1.06
N LEU A 206 11.98 7.61 -0.09
CA LEU A 206 12.76 7.45 1.14
C LEU A 206 12.41 6.14 1.84
N ARG A 207 11.11 5.88 2.05
CA ARG A 207 10.63 4.65 2.69
C ARG A 207 11.03 3.39 1.94
N ASN A 208 10.90 3.39 0.61
CA ASN A 208 11.27 2.25 -0.24
C ASN A 208 12.79 2.00 -0.24
N ALA A 209 13.60 3.03 -0.03
CA ALA A 209 15.05 2.91 0.10
C ALA A 209 15.51 2.60 1.55
N GLY A 210 14.59 2.39 2.50
CA GLY A 210 14.92 2.07 3.90
C GLY A 210 15.22 3.28 4.79
N PHE A 211 14.94 4.49 4.32
CA PHE A 211 15.05 5.73 5.09
C PHE A 211 13.75 6.00 5.85
N SER A 212 13.85 6.81 6.91
CA SER A 212 12.67 7.30 7.63
C SER A 212 12.06 8.48 6.88
N ASP A 213 10.74 8.51 6.76
CA ASP A 213 10.00 9.73 6.41
C ASP A 213 9.65 10.55 7.66
N HIS A 214 10.12 10.12 8.84
CA HIS A 214 9.85 10.72 10.15
C HIS A 214 8.35 10.88 10.46
N GLY A 215 7.50 10.03 9.86
CA GLY A 215 6.04 10.07 10.01
C GLY A 215 5.35 11.13 9.14
N LEU A 216 6.05 11.76 8.20
CA LEU A 216 5.50 12.76 7.29
C LEU A 216 4.25 12.23 6.57
N LEU A 217 4.32 11.01 6.00
CA LEU A 217 3.21 10.41 5.25
C LEU A 217 1.98 10.16 6.15
N THR A 218 2.19 9.82 7.41
CA THR A 218 1.12 9.69 8.41
C THR A 218 0.42 11.00 8.68
N HIS A 219 1.18 12.08 8.87
CA HIS A 219 0.64 13.37 9.28
C HIS A 219 0.08 14.20 8.12
N ILE A 220 0.59 14.02 6.90
CA ILE A 220 0.06 14.71 5.71
C ILE A 220 -1.20 14.03 5.15
N SER A 221 -1.37 12.72 5.39
CA SER A 221 -2.47 11.89 4.89
C SER A 221 -3.87 12.52 5.00
N GLU A 222 -4.17 13.17 6.13
CA GLU A 222 -5.48 13.80 6.34
C GLU A 222 -5.77 14.86 5.26
N VAL A 223 -4.73 15.62 4.89
CA VAL A 223 -4.82 16.75 3.95
C VAL A 223 -5.05 16.27 2.53
N LEU A 224 -4.65 15.04 2.23
CA LEU A 224 -4.82 14.39 0.94
C LEU A 224 -6.22 13.82 0.73
N ALA A 225 -7.09 13.85 1.74
CA ALA A 225 -8.45 13.31 1.63
C ALA A 225 -9.21 13.97 0.48
N GLY A 226 -9.77 13.13 -0.40
CA GLY A 226 -10.66 13.55 -1.47
C GLY A 226 -12.00 14.05 -0.96
N ASN A 227 -12.78 14.66 -1.85
CA ASN A 227 -14.14 15.08 -1.53
C ASN A 227 -15.09 13.87 -1.59
N LEU A 228 -15.74 13.54 -0.46
CA LEU A 228 -16.71 12.46 -0.37
C LEU A 228 -17.92 12.58 -1.30
N TYR A 229 -18.25 13.82 -1.72
CA TYR A 229 -19.40 14.11 -2.57
C TYR A 229 -19.00 14.26 -4.05
N ALA A 230 -17.73 14.08 -4.39
CA ALA A 230 -17.31 14.00 -5.78
C ALA A 230 -17.76 12.66 -6.37
N TRP A 231 -18.31 12.70 -7.58
CA TRP A 231 -18.77 11.51 -8.32
C TRP A 231 -17.60 10.65 -8.81
N GLU A 232 -16.44 11.26 -8.99
CA GLU A 232 -15.15 10.64 -9.31
C GLU A 232 -14.21 10.84 -8.12
N GLY A 233 -13.53 9.78 -7.70
CA GLY A 233 -12.67 9.81 -6.52
C GLY A 233 -11.57 8.76 -6.59
N GLY A 234 -10.42 9.10 -6.01
CA GLY A 234 -9.21 8.28 -6.13
C GLY A 234 -9.38 6.85 -5.61
N HIS A 235 -10.31 6.59 -4.67
CA HIS A 235 -10.50 5.27 -4.10
C HIS A 235 -10.86 4.20 -5.15
N SER A 236 -11.64 4.59 -6.16
CA SER A 236 -12.17 3.66 -7.16
C SER A 236 -11.43 3.73 -8.49
N THR A 237 -10.89 4.89 -8.88
CA THR A 237 -10.17 5.01 -10.16
C THR A 237 -8.83 4.26 -10.17
N ILE A 238 -8.23 4.01 -9.01
CA ILE A 238 -6.95 3.29 -8.88
C ILE A 238 -6.94 1.90 -9.54
N TYR A 239 -8.03 1.13 -9.49
CA TYR A 239 -8.09 -0.21 -10.07
C TYR A 239 -8.40 -0.20 -11.58
N GLU A 240 -8.66 0.97 -12.15
CA GLU A 240 -8.83 1.15 -13.60
C GLU A 240 -7.49 1.42 -14.28
N GLU A 241 -6.47 1.83 -13.52
CA GLU A 241 -5.13 2.13 -14.02
C GLU A 241 -4.32 0.86 -14.27
N ARG A 242 -3.99 0.61 -15.54
CA ARG A 242 -3.20 -0.56 -15.96
C ARG A 242 -1.80 -0.54 -15.35
N ASP A 243 -1.17 0.62 -15.24
CA ASP A 243 0.21 0.74 -14.78
C ASP A 243 0.38 0.33 -13.31
N VAL A 244 -0.68 0.44 -12.50
CA VAL A 244 -0.72 -0.10 -11.13
C VAL A 244 -0.54 -1.63 -11.13
N TYR A 245 -1.13 -2.33 -12.10
CA TYR A 245 -0.95 -3.77 -12.26
C TYR A 245 0.40 -4.13 -12.90
N THR A 246 0.85 -3.36 -13.90
CA THR A 246 2.17 -3.53 -14.53
C THR A 246 3.29 -3.43 -13.50
N MET A 247 3.19 -2.48 -12.56
CA MET A 247 4.16 -2.28 -11.48
C MET A 247 4.26 -3.49 -10.55
N ALA A 248 3.16 -4.19 -10.28
CA ALA A 248 3.20 -5.42 -9.47
C ALA A 248 4.00 -6.53 -10.17
N VAL A 249 3.88 -6.62 -11.50
CA VAL A 249 4.62 -7.56 -12.33
C VAL A 249 6.10 -7.18 -12.34
N GLN A 250 6.43 -5.92 -12.63
CA GLN A 250 7.79 -5.39 -12.55
C GLN A 250 8.44 -5.69 -11.20
N TYR A 251 7.75 -5.36 -10.10
CA TYR A 251 8.28 -5.57 -8.76
C TYR A 251 8.56 -7.06 -8.49
N LEU A 252 7.71 -7.97 -8.96
CA LEU A 252 7.95 -9.39 -8.82
C LEU A 252 9.21 -9.84 -9.57
N PHE A 253 9.38 -9.43 -10.82
CA PHE A 253 10.43 -9.95 -11.71
C PHE A 253 11.77 -9.21 -11.64
N GLU A 254 11.77 -7.93 -11.25
CA GLU A 254 12.97 -7.05 -11.34
C GLU A 254 13.68 -6.84 -9.99
N THR A 255 13.17 -7.43 -8.91
CA THR A 255 13.77 -7.31 -7.58
C THR A 255 14.01 -8.67 -6.93
N GLU A 256 14.93 -8.75 -5.99
CA GLU A 256 15.10 -9.93 -5.14
C GLU A 256 14.13 -9.89 -3.94
N PRO A 257 13.73 -11.06 -3.40
CA PRO A 257 13.99 -12.39 -3.93
C PRO A 257 12.97 -12.81 -5.00
N PHE A 258 13.39 -13.64 -5.97
CA PHE A 258 12.53 -14.21 -7.00
C PHE A 258 12.94 -15.65 -7.34
N GLY A 259 11.96 -16.52 -7.63
CA GLY A 259 12.20 -17.93 -7.96
C GLY A 259 12.91 -18.68 -6.82
N ASN A 260 13.99 -19.42 -7.14
CA ASN A 260 14.76 -20.17 -6.14
C ASN A 260 15.45 -19.27 -5.09
N LEU A 261 15.58 -17.96 -5.33
CA LEU A 261 16.08 -17.01 -4.35
C LEU A 261 15.00 -16.63 -3.30
N ALA A 262 13.73 -16.88 -3.59
CA ALA A 262 12.62 -16.70 -2.64
C ALA A 262 12.54 -17.83 -1.61
N LEU A 263 13.32 -18.90 -1.79
CA LEU A 263 13.54 -19.88 -0.75
C LEU A 263 14.16 -19.18 0.46
N PRO A 264 13.61 -19.36 1.67
CA PRO A 264 14.26 -18.84 2.87
C PRO A 264 15.62 -19.53 3.02
N THR A 265 16.68 -18.89 2.49
CA THR A 265 18.06 -19.21 2.84
C THR A 265 18.13 -19.04 4.35
N ARG A 266 18.40 -20.14 5.06
CA ARG A 266 18.46 -20.22 6.53
C ARG A 266 18.90 -18.86 7.09
N SER A 267 17.96 -18.17 7.71
CA SER A 267 18.15 -16.86 8.34
C SER A 267 19.52 -16.86 9.02
N THR A 268 20.46 -16.10 8.45
CA THR A 268 21.62 -15.67 9.22
C THR A 268 21.05 -14.91 10.39
N THR A 269 21.51 -15.22 11.61
CA THR A 269 20.96 -14.85 12.93
C THR A 269 20.87 -13.33 13.24
N THR A 270 20.89 -12.49 12.22
CA THR A 270 21.00 -11.02 12.25
C THR A 270 19.89 -10.30 11.50
N ASP A 271 18.96 -11.00 10.83
CA ASP A 271 17.79 -10.34 10.24
C ASP A 271 16.78 -9.98 11.34
N PRO A 272 16.48 -8.68 11.58
CA PRO A 272 15.53 -8.27 12.60
C PRO A 272 14.08 -8.70 12.29
N GLY A 273 13.82 -9.24 11.10
CA GLY A 273 12.49 -9.69 10.68
C GLY A 273 11.50 -8.55 10.44
N PRO A 274 10.24 -8.86 10.10
CA PRO A 274 9.21 -7.85 9.87
C PRO A 274 8.92 -7.04 11.14
N GLN A 275 8.99 -5.71 11.04
CA GLN A 275 8.64 -4.81 12.14
C GLN A 275 7.29 -4.15 11.87
N LEU A 276 6.32 -4.38 12.76
CA LEU A 276 5.01 -3.74 12.70
C LEU A 276 4.80 -2.87 13.96
N GLU A 277 4.88 -1.55 13.81
CA GLU A 277 4.58 -0.61 14.87
C GLU A 277 3.08 -0.66 15.23
N VAL A 278 2.79 -0.43 16.51
CA VAL A 278 1.41 -0.26 16.99
C VAL A 278 0.89 1.06 16.46
N PHE A 279 -0.30 1.04 15.87
CA PHE A 279 -0.94 2.21 15.29
C PHE A 279 -2.30 2.42 15.93
N GLN A 280 -2.61 3.69 16.21
CA GLN A 280 -3.93 4.10 16.63
C GLN A 280 -4.37 5.31 15.80
N ALA A 281 -5.38 5.14 14.95
CA ALA A 281 -5.91 6.21 14.13
C ALA A 281 -6.61 7.24 15.00
N LYS A 282 -6.23 8.51 14.85
CA LYS A 282 -6.77 9.63 15.63
C LYS A 282 -7.63 10.51 14.73
N MET A 283 -8.75 11.01 15.26
CA MET A 283 -9.63 11.94 14.52
C MET A 283 -8.93 13.24 14.14
N ARG A 284 -8.00 13.72 14.96
CA ARG A 284 -7.14 14.85 14.65
C ARG A 284 -5.72 14.47 14.96
N GLN A 285 -4.84 14.65 13.99
CA GLN A 285 -3.40 14.51 14.20
C GLN A 285 -2.87 15.71 14.99
N ASN A 286 -1.85 15.48 15.81
CA ASN A 286 -1.20 16.58 16.51
C ASN A 286 -0.45 17.45 15.48
N PRO A 287 -0.77 18.75 15.38
CA PRO A 287 -0.25 19.63 14.33
C PRO A 287 1.26 19.87 14.41
N PHE A 288 1.90 19.60 15.57
CA PHE A 288 3.32 19.81 15.75
C PHE A 288 4.17 18.74 15.07
N TYR A 289 3.65 17.54 14.79
CA TYR A 289 4.47 16.47 14.21
C TYR A 289 4.91 16.75 12.76
N LEU A 290 4.12 17.47 11.96
CA LEU A 290 4.47 17.73 10.57
C LEU A 290 5.75 18.60 10.44
N PRO A 291 5.90 19.71 11.21
CA PRO A 291 7.18 20.42 11.29
C PRO A 291 8.35 19.55 11.76
N TRP A 292 8.14 18.71 12.78
CA TRP A 292 9.19 17.82 13.30
C TRP A 292 9.61 16.77 12.27
N ALA A 293 8.66 16.19 11.55
CA ALA A 293 8.92 15.24 10.48
C ALA A 293 9.74 15.88 9.35
N MET A 294 9.31 17.07 8.90
CA MET A 294 10.00 17.78 7.83
C MET A 294 11.42 18.19 8.24
N ARG A 295 11.60 18.66 9.48
CA ARG A 295 12.92 18.96 10.02
C ARG A 295 13.78 17.70 10.12
N GLY A 296 13.22 16.59 10.59
CA GLY A 296 13.93 15.32 10.70
C GLY A 296 14.50 14.85 9.36
N ILE A 297 13.71 14.95 8.29
CA ILE A 297 14.15 14.65 6.93
C ILE A 297 15.28 15.60 6.48
N CYS A 298 15.13 16.92 6.72
CA CYS A 298 16.12 17.92 6.31
C CYS A 298 17.46 17.78 7.04
N ASP A 299 17.43 17.27 8.28
CA ASP A 299 18.60 17.09 9.14
C ASP A 299 19.14 15.63 9.09
N ASP A 300 18.50 14.68 8.39
CA ASP A 300 18.97 13.28 8.30
C ASP A 300 20.24 13.20 7.42
N ALA A 301 21.37 12.93 8.07
CA ALA A 301 22.67 12.83 7.43
C ALA A 301 22.74 11.78 6.30
N ARG A 302 21.91 10.73 6.37
CA ARG A 302 21.85 9.72 5.30
C ARG A 302 21.13 10.29 4.08
N VAL A 303 20.06 11.06 4.28
CA VAL A 303 19.31 11.73 3.19
C VAL A 303 20.20 12.77 2.52
N LEU A 304 20.91 13.58 3.32
CA LEU A 304 21.84 14.60 2.81
C LEU A 304 23.09 14.01 2.13
N GLY A 305 23.54 12.84 2.60
CA GLY A 305 24.70 12.13 2.07
C GLY A 305 24.42 11.34 0.77
N ASP A 306 23.15 11.08 0.46
CA ASP A 306 22.74 10.44 -0.80
C ASP A 306 22.52 11.50 -1.89
N GLU A 307 23.27 11.43 -2.99
CA GLU A 307 23.23 12.44 -4.06
C GLU A 307 21.83 12.56 -4.71
N THR A 308 21.10 11.46 -4.81
CA THR A 308 19.77 11.44 -5.43
C THR A 308 18.77 12.13 -4.52
N PHE A 309 18.71 11.73 -3.24
CA PHE A 309 17.76 12.31 -2.31
C PHE A 309 18.08 13.75 -1.93
N SER A 310 19.36 14.11 -1.85
CA SER A 310 19.79 15.50 -1.63
C SER A 310 19.31 16.42 -2.76
N ARG A 311 19.45 16.00 -4.03
CA ARG A 311 18.96 16.75 -5.19
C ARG A 311 17.43 16.84 -5.25
N GLU A 312 16.73 15.75 -4.93
CA GLU A 312 15.25 15.77 -4.85
C GLU A 312 14.77 16.71 -3.74
N LEU A 313 15.46 16.73 -2.59
CA LEU A 313 15.16 17.66 -1.50
C LEU A 313 15.36 19.13 -1.91
N ASP A 314 16.42 19.45 -2.66
CA ASP A 314 16.63 20.80 -3.22
C ASP A 314 15.57 21.19 -4.26
N THR A 315 15.09 20.21 -5.04
CA THR A 315 13.96 20.40 -5.94
C THR A 315 12.69 20.71 -5.16
N LEU A 316 12.42 19.96 -4.08
CA LEU A 316 11.28 20.22 -3.19
C LEU A 316 11.32 21.61 -2.56
N ARG A 317 12.49 22.09 -2.15
CA ARG A 317 12.68 23.46 -1.63
C ARG A 317 12.25 24.50 -2.68
N SER A 318 12.72 24.32 -3.91
CA SER A 318 12.40 25.22 -5.02
C SER A 318 10.90 25.23 -5.34
N LEU A 319 10.25 24.06 -5.34
CA LEU A 319 8.81 23.93 -5.53
C LEU A 319 8.02 24.55 -4.37
N PHE A 320 8.49 24.37 -3.12
CA PHE A 320 7.83 24.90 -1.93
C PHE A 320 7.79 26.44 -1.91
N ASP A 321 8.87 27.08 -2.33
CA ASP A 321 8.94 28.54 -2.42
C ASP A 321 7.92 29.09 -3.42
N GLN A 322 7.76 28.40 -4.56
CA GLN A 322 6.82 28.77 -5.62
C GLN A 322 5.37 28.37 -5.31
N TRP A 323 5.15 27.38 -4.44
CA TRP A 323 3.83 26.83 -4.18
C TRP A 323 2.90 27.86 -3.53
N VAL A 324 1.76 28.16 -4.18
CA VAL A 324 0.73 29.04 -3.61
C VAL A 324 -0.49 28.21 -3.22
N PRO A 325 -0.72 27.94 -1.92
CA PRO A 325 -1.82 27.08 -1.50
C PRO A 325 -3.21 27.67 -1.80
N SER A 326 -4.06 26.88 -2.44
CA SER A 326 -5.40 27.30 -2.88
C SER A 326 -6.44 27.38 -1.75
N SER A 327 -6.23 26.68 -0.64
CA SER A 327 -7.19 26.59 0.48
C SER A 327 -6.55 26.92 1.83
N THR A 328 -7.36 27.30 2.82
CA THR A 328 -6.90 27.55 4.20
C THR A 328 -6.18 26.34 4.78
N ARG A 329 -6.68 25.14 4.54
CA ARG A 329 -6.06 23.88 4.97
C ARG A 329 -4.65 23.72 4.40
N LEU A 330 -4.47 24.00 3.10
CA LEU A 330 -3.17 23.91 2.46
C LEU A 330 -2.22 25.05 2.90
N ARG A 331 -2.74 26.23 3.24
CA ARG A 331 -1.92 27.30 3.85
C ARG A 331 -1.39 26.89 5.22
N GLU A 332 -2.20 26.23 6.04
CA GLU A 332 -1.73 25.68 7.32
C GLU A 332 -0.67 24.60 7.12
N VAL A 333 -0.81 23.74 6.10
CA VAL A 333 0.22 22.77 5.75
C VAL A 333 1.50 23.46 5.31
N LYS A 334 1.41 24.46 4.43
CA LYS A 334 2.59 25.24 4.02
C LYS A 334 3.31 25.81 5.25
N PHE A 335 2.58 26.46 6.16
CA PHE A 335 3.16 26.98 7.40
C PHE A 335 3.86 25.89 8.23
N ARG A 336 3.26 24.70 8.33
CA ARG A 336 3.82 23.57 9.07
C ARG A 336 5.03 22.92 8.39
N LEU A 337 5.20 23.10 7.08
CA LEU A 337 6.33 22.61 6.30
C LEU A 337 7.45 23.65 6.13
N GLU A 338 7.35 24.82 6.76
CA GLU A 338 8.41 25.86 6.75
C GLU A 338 9.81 25.38 7.13
N PRO A 339 10.03 24.32 7.96
CA PRO A 339 11.37 23.77 8.16
C PRO A 339 12.11 23.38 6.86
N LEU A 340 11.39 23.12 5.77
CA LEU A 340 11.98 22.86 4.46
C LEU A 340 12.85 24.03 3.95
N LYS A 341 12.53 25.28 4.32
CA LYS A 341 13.31 26.48 3.98
C LYS A 341 14.55 26.70 4.85
N ALA A 342 14.62 26.05 6.00
CA ALA A 342 15.73 26.27 6.92
C ALA A 342 17.00 25.66 6.31
N ARG A 343 17.92 26.51 5.83
CA ARG A 343 19.33 26.15 5.68
C ARG A 343 19.98 26.36 7.04
N LEU A 344 20.37 25.28 7.70
CA LEU A 344 21.38 25.36 8.76
C LEU A 344 22.78 25.32 8.15
#